data_AF-A0A354DK55-F1
#
_entry.id   AF-A0A354DK55-F1
#
_cell.length_a   1.000
_cell.length_b   1.000
_cell.length_c   1.000
_cell.angle_alpha   90.00
_cell.angle_beta   90.00
_cell.angle_gamma   90.00
#
_symmetry.space_group_name_H-M   'P 1'
#
loop_
_entity.id
_entity.type
_entity.pdbx_description
1 polymer ?
#
loop_
_entity_poly.entity_id
_entity_poly.type
_entity_poly.pdbx_seq_one_letter_code
_entity_poly.pdbx_strand_id
1 'polypeptide(L)' 'MIKQLDDPYSTYLNPKAAGDFHSSLQSSFQGIGAEVTLKNGKVTIVSPFKGSPAEKAGLRPEDQIISVDGKSVEGLSLT' A
#
# COMPACT_ATOMS: atom_id res chain seq x y z
N MET A 1 -25.79 -23.38 14.58
CA MET A 1 -25.99 -21.96 14.95
C MET A 1 -25.30 -21.01 13.97
N ILE A 2 -25.57 -21.11 12.65
CA ILE A 2 -25.23 -20.05 11.66
C ILE A 2 -26.40 -19.85 10.66
N LYS A 3 -27.40 -20.75 10.67
CA LYS A 3 -28.53 -20.76 9.73
C LYS A 3 -29.72 -19.87 10.12
N GLN A 4 -29.56 -19.02 11.14
CA GLN A 4 -30.64 -18.20 11.71
C GLN A 4 -30.39 -16.68 11.62
N LEU A 5 -29.26 -16.27 11.06
CA LEU A 5 -29.03 -14.87 10.75
C LEU A 5 -29.25 -14.71 9.26
N ASP A 6 -30.34 -14.05 8.90
CA ASP A 6 -30.71 -13.63 7.53
C ASP A 6 -29.76 -12.53 7.02
N ASP A 7 -28.46 -12.70 7.27
CA ASP A 7 -27.40 -11.75 6.96
C ASP A 7 -26.46 -12.39 5.93
N PRO A 8 -26.55 -12.00 4.65
CA PRO A 8 -25.74 -12.57 3.57
C PRO A 8 -24.23 -12.28 3.71
N TYR A 9 -23.82 -11.46 4.68
CA TYR A 9 -22.42 -11.11 4.91
C TYR A 9 -21.72 -12.00 5.94
N SER A 10 -22.46 -12.83 6.68
CA SER A 10 -21.93 -13.67 7.76
C SER A 10 -21.67 -15.10 7.28
N THR A 11 -20.47 -15.36 6.75
CA THR A 11 -20.03 -16.72 6.37
C THR A 11 -18.98 -17.27 7.34
N TYR A 12 -19.01 -18.59 7.55
CA TYR A 12 -18.01 -19.28 8.36
C TYR A 12 -16.79 -19.61 7.49
N LEU A 13 -15.66 -18.91 7.72
CA LEU A 13 -14.40 -19.28 7.08
C LEU A 13 -13.86 -20.57 7.69
N ASN A 14 -13.68 -21.58 6.86
CA ASN A 14 -12.95 -22.78 7.24
C ASN A 14 -11.44 -22.45 7.42
N PRO A 15 -10.67 -23.26 8.17
CA PRO A 15 -9.26 -22.96 8.49
C PRO A 15 -8.38 -22.76 7.25
N LYS A 16 -8.71 -23.48 6.16
CA LYS A 16 -8.02 -23.36 4.88
C LYS A 16 -8.28 -21.99 4.22
N ALA A 17 -9.54 -21.59 4.14
CA ALA A 17 -9.97 -20.30 3.60
C ALA A 17 -9.44 -19.14 4.46
N ALA A 18 -9.35 -19.31 5.77
CA ALA A 18 -8.75 -18.31 6.67
C ALA A 18 -7.25 -18.16 6.39
N GLY A 19 -6.54 -19.26 6.14
CA GLY A 19 -5.13 -19.24 5.71
C GLY A 19 -4.94 -18.59 4.34
N ASP A 20 -5.78 -18.93 3.36
CA ASP A 20 -5.76 -18.35 2.02
C ASP A 20 -6.10 -16.83 2.05
N PHE A 21 -7.06 -16.43 2.88
CA PHE A 21 -7.41 -15.02 3.13
C PHE A 21 -6.31 -14.26 3.88
N HIS A 22 -5.69 -14.88 4.89
CA HIS A 22 -4.54 -14.28 5.56
C HIS A 22 -3.36 -14.13 4.60
N SER A 23 -3.17 -15.10 3.70
CA SER A 23 -2.11 -15.07 2.69
C SER A 23 -2.38 -14.00 1.61
N SER A 24 -3.64 -13.76 1.25
CA SER A 24 -3.99 -12.69 0.31
C SER A 24 -3.84 -11.31 0.95
N LEU A 25 -4.13 -11.16 2.25
CA LEU A 25 -3.81 -9.95 3.03
C LEU A 25 -2.31 -9.77 3.25
N GLN A 26 -1.56 -10.87 3.35
CA GLN A 26 -0.11 -10.93 3.39
C GLN A 26 0.53 -10.74 2.01
N SER A 27 -0.25 -10.46 0.95
CA SER A 27 0.28 -9.87 -0.28
C SER A 27 1.09 -8.66 0.14
N SER A 28 2.39 -8.89 0.25
CA SER A 28 3.26 -8.02 0.99
C SER A 28 3.30 -6.75 0.17
N PHE A 29 2.73 -5.66 0.68
CA PHE A 29 2.89 -4.36 0.06
C PHE A 29 4.40 -4.09 0.00
N GLN A 30 5.00 -4.42 -1.14
CA GLN A 30 6.42 -4.24 -1.40
C GLN A 30 6.63 -2.81 -1.84
N GLY A 31 7.56 -2.15 -1.18
CA GLY A 31 7.87 -0.76 -1.44
C GLY A 31 8.68 -0.17 -0.30
N ILE A 32 8.96 1.12 -0.39
CA ILE A 32 9.73 1.86 0.63
C ILE A 32 8.87 2.26 1.83
N GLY A 33 7.56 2.05 1.77
CA GLY A 33 6.61 2.46 2.81
C GLY A 33 6.45 3.98 2.87
N ALA A 34 6.11 4.57 1.72
CA ALA A 34 5.70 5.97 1.61
C ALA A 34 4.45 6.07 0.74
N GLU A 35 3.54 6.95 1.15
CA GLU A 35 2.41 7.37 0.34
C GLU A 35 2.88 8.46 -0.63
N VAL A 36 2.57 8.30 -1.91
CA VAL A 36 2.94 9.25 -2.97
C VAL A 36 1.70 9.70 -3.72
N THR A 37 1.75 10.92 -4.23
CA THR A 37 0.71 11.51 -5.07
C THR A 37 1.33 12.16 -6.30
N LEU A 38 0.58 12.24 -7.39
CA LEU A 38 0.99 12.99 -8.57
C LEU A 38 0.44 14.42 -8.47
N LYS A 39 1.31 15.39 -8.20
CA LYS A 39 0.95 16.82 -8.13
C LYS A 39 1.69 17.57 -9.22
N ASN A 40 0.95 18.22 -10.13
CA ASN A 40 1.52 18.99 -11.25
C ASN A 40 2.48 18.17 -12.13
N GLY A 41 2.19 16.89 -12.37
CA GLY A 41 3.05 15.99 -13.16
C GLY A 41 4.32 15.53 -12.43
N LYS A 42 4.46 15.84 -11.14
CA LYS A 42 5.58 15.42 -10.29
C LYS A 42 5.11 14.45 -9.22
N VAL A 43 5.86 13.38 -9.02
CA VAL A 43 5.62 12.43 -7.93
C VAL A 43 6.08 13.10 -6.63
N THR A 44 5.13 13.32 -5.72
CA THR A 44 5.35 14.01 -4.44
C THR A 44 5.00 13.05 -3.29
N ILE A 45 5.83 13.02 -2.26
CA ILE A 45 5.57 12.24 -1.05
C ILE A 45 4.51 12.94 -0.22
N VAL A 46 3.43 12.22 0.09
CA VAL A 46 2.38 12.67 1.02
C VAL A 46 2.85 12.46 2.45
N SER A 47 3.20 11.20 2.80
CA SER A 47 3.79 10.88 4.09
C SER A 47 4.53 9.53 4.03
N PRO A 48 5.71 9.42 4.65
CA PRO A 48 6.27 8.10 4.98
C PRO A 48 5.45 7.43 6.09
N PHE A 49 5.40 6.10 6.10
CA PHE A 49 4.86 5.35 7.23
C PHE A 49 5.89 5.28 8.38
N LYS A 50 5.42 5.36 9.62
CA LYS A 50 6.29 5.28 10.80
C LYS A 50 7.03 3.93 10.85
N GLY A 51 8.34 3.98 11.04
CA GLY A 51 9.24 2.83 11.06
C GLY A 51 9.60 2.26 9.69
N SER A 52 9.11 2.86 8.60
CA SER A 52 9.36 2.38 7.24
C SER A 52 10.78 2.69 6.77
N PRO A 53 11.26 1.98 5.71
CA PRO A 53 12.51 2.34 5.05
C PRO A 53 12.54 3.80 4.57
N ALA A 54 11.41 4.35 4.11
CA ALA A 54 11.31 5.74 3.66
C ALA A 54 11.55 6.74 4.79
N GLU A 55 10.96 6.53 5.98
CA GLU A 55 11.20 7.39 7.14
C GLU A 55 12.67 7.30 7.59
N LYS A 56 13.23 6.10 7.64
CA LYS A 56 14.63 5.86 8.02
C LYS A 56 15.63 6.48 7.02
N ALA A 57 15.26 6.54 5.74
CA ALA A 57 16.01 7.24 4.71
C ALA A 57 15.91 8.78 4.83
N GLY A 58 15.04 9.29 5.70
CA GLY A 58 14.86 10.71 5.96
C GLY A 58 13.90 11.41 5.01
N LEU A 59 13.09 10.65 4.25
CA LEU A 59 12.06 11.22 3.39
C LEU A 59 11.01 11.95 4.21
N ARG A 60 10.57 13.10 3.71
CA ARG A 60 9.61 13.98 4.38
C ARG A 60 8.36 14.19 3.53
N PRO A 61 7.25 14.55 4.18
CA PRO A 61 6.10 15.10 3.47
C PRO A 61 6.54 16.25 2.55
N GLU A 62 5.93 16.32 1.37
CA GLU A 62 6.19 17.30 0.30
C GLU A 62 7.52 17.15 -0.47
N ASP A 63 8.32 16.13 -0.17
CA ASP A 63 9.49 15.81 -0.99
C ASP A 63 9.07 15.41 -2.41
N GLN A 64 9.80 15.92 -3.41
CA GLN A 64 9.58 15.59 -4.82
C GLN A 64 10.56 14.51 -5.27
N ILE A 65 10.03 13.42 -5.83
CA ILE A 65 10.84 12.38 -6.46
C ILE A 65 11.15 12.85 -7.87
N ILE A 66 12.44 13.03 -8.18
CA ILE A 66 12.93 13.45 -9.49
C ILE A 66 13.33 12.24 -10.34
N SER A 67 13.93 11.23 -9.70
CA SER A 67 14.36 10.01 -10.35
C SER A 67 14.34 8.80 -9.41
N VAL A 68 14.19 7.61 -9.99
CA VAL A 68 14.30 6.30 -9.31
C VAL A 68 15.24 5.44 -10.14
N ASP A 69 16.27 4.87 -9.53
CA ASP A 69 17.33 4.09 -10.22
C ASP A 69 17.93 4.81 -11.44
N GLY A 70 18.09 6.13 -11.34
CA GLY A 70 18.63 6.97 -12.42
C GLY A 70 17.67 7.24 -13.58
N LYS A 71 16.44 6.72 -13.54
CA LYS A 71 15.38 7.04 -14.51
C LYS A 71 14.53 8.19 -13.99
N SER A 72 14.34 9.23 -14.81
CA SER A 72 13.44 10.33 -14.44
C SER A 72 12.02 9.79 -14.25
N VAL A 73 11.36 10.27 -13.19
CA VAL A 73 9.95 9.95 -12.94
C VAL A 73 9.00 11.02 -13.48
N GLU A 74 9.54 12.07 -14.10
CA GLU A 74 8.72 13.10 -14.74
C GLU A 74 7.95 12.50 -15.93
N GLY A 75 6.62 12.66 -15.90
CA GLY A 75 5.74 12.13 -16.94
C GLY A 75 5.38 10.65 -16.82
N LEU A 76 5.80 9.95 -15.75
CA LEU A 76 5.30 8.62 -15.44
C LEU A 76 3.91 8.72 -14.81
N SER A 77 2.97 7.90 -15.29
CA SER A 77 1.67 7.72 -14.65
C SER A 77 1.80 6.78 -13.46
N LEU A 78 1.19 7.16 -12.33
CA LEU A 78 0.95 6.23 -11.22
C LEU A 78 -0.20 5.30 -11.65
N THR A 79 0.07 3.99 -11.76
CA THR A 79 -0.91 2.93 -12.09
C THR A 79 -1.07 1.96 -10.94
#